data_AF-A0A7J6QY89-F1
#
_entry.id   AF-A0A7J6QY89-F1
#
_cell.length_a   1.000
_cell.length_b   1.000
_cell.length_c   1.000
_cell.angle_alpha   90.00
_cell.angle_beta   90.00
_cell.angle_gamma   90.00
#
_symmetry.space_group_name_H-M   'P 1'
#
loop_
_entity.id
_entity.type
_entity.pdbx_description
1 polymer ?
#
loop_
_entity_poly.entity_id
_entity_poly.type
_entity_poly.pdbx_seq_one_letter_code
_entity_poly.pdbx_strand_id
1 'polypeptide(L)'
;MEALRDDAEEHGAMIATDNKVTGVSYSEEAASSGEPPFTLLLNDGEDSMPCDVLINAAGLHATHFSKLWLEDSDTVHIPTTRFVKGNYFKLKSGIKFPFKSLVYPQPTATGLGTHCTLSLDGKALKFGPNGEWLPDDVDLDDFKTYQVDPAMAAEFYDSIRDYWPDLPDDSLEPDYSGIRPKIDEGDFVIDDHGYTGKHVSLYGIESPGLTASLAIAEEVLDKLEMKTEEPLPETVE
;
A
#
# COMPACT_ATOMS: atom_id res chain seq x y z
N MET A 1 -12.46 2.13 1.38
CA MET A 1 -12.24 1.60 0.02
C MET A 1 -13.55 1.44 -0.74
N GLU A 2 -14.54 0.66 -0.26
CA GLU A 2 -15.84 0.54 -0.95
C GLU A 2 -16.50 1.90 -1.19
N ALA A 3 -16.62 2.75 -0.16
CA ALA A 3 -17.18 4.10 -0.33
C ALA A 3 -16.44 4.96 -1.38
N LEU A 4 -15.11 4.84 -1.51
CA LEU A 4 -14.34 5.58 -2.52
C LEU A 4 -14.59 5.03 -3.93
N ARG A 5 -14.73 3.71 -4.05
CA ARG A 5 -15.08 3.07 -5.32
C ARG A 5 -16.47 3.50 -5.76
N ASP A 6 -17.45 3.40 -4.85
CA ASP A 6 -18.84 3.71 -5.15
C ASP A 6 -18.98 5.19 -5.56
N ASP A 7 -18.30 6.11 -4.86
CA ASP A 7 -18.23 7.53 -5.24
C ASP A 7 -17.61 7.74 -6.63
N ALA A 8 -16.50 7.06 -6.94
CA ALA A 8 -15.89 7.13 -8.27
C ALA A 8 -16.81 6.57 -9.37
N GLU A 9 -17.47 5.44 -9.14
CA GLU A 9 -18.40 4.81 -10.09
C GLU A 9 -19.66 5.66 -10.30
N GLU A 10 -20.19 6.31 -9.26
CA GLU A 10 -21.28 7.29 -9.36
C GLU A 10 -20.91 8.48 -10.26
N HIS A 11 -19.63 8.85 -10.30
CA HIS A 11 -19.07 9.89 -11.17
C HIS A 11 -18.52 9.36 -12.50
N GLY A 12 -18.82 8.10 -12.85
CA GLY A 12 -18.55 7.52 -14.18
C GLY A 12 -17.21 6.80 -14.32
N ALA A 13 -16.46 6.59 -13.24
CA ALA A 13 -15.31 5.69 -13.26
C ALA A 13 -15.76 4.24 -13.50
N MET A 14 -14.87 3.43 -14.09
CA MET A 14 -15.08 2.00 -14.27
C MET A 14 -13.97 1.23 -13.58
N ILE A 15 -14.32 0.20 -12.82
CA ILE A 15 -13.35 -0.73 -12.23
C ILE A 15 -13.28 -2.01 -13.05
N ALA A 16 -12.11 -2.27 -13.63
CA ALA A 16 -11.82 -3.51 -14.34
C ALA A 16 -10.86 -4.37 -13.51
N THR A 17 -11.40 -5.37 -12.80
CA THR A 17 -10.59 -6.38 -12.09
C THR A 17 -10.10 -7.45 -13.06
N ASP A 18 -9.17 -8.31 -12.62
CA ASP A 18 -8.64 -9.42 -13.43
C ASP A 18 -7.99 -8.98 -14.76
N ASN A 19 -7.41 -7.77 -14.76
CA ASN A 19 -6.69 -7.17 -15.88
C ASN A 19 -5.29 -6.75 -15.43
N LYS A 20 -4.33 -7.70 -15.48
CA LYS A 20 -2.95 -7.42 -15.09
C LYS A 20 -2.26 -6.64 -16.20
N VAL A 21 -1.75 -5.45 -15.89
CA VAL A 21 -0.89 -4.71 -16.82
C VAL A 21 0.49 -5.36 -16.85
N THR A 22 0.94 -5.75 -18.04
CA THR A 22 2.22 -6.45 -18.25
C THR A 22 3.18 -5.65 -19.12
N GLY A 23 2.72 -4.55 -19.72
CA GLY A 23 3.55 -3.62 -20.46
C GLY A 23 2.86 -2.27 -20.63
N VAL A 24 3.66 -1.25 -20.88
CA VAL A 24 3.19 0.10 -21.18
C VAL A 24 4.06 0.63 -22.32
N SER A 25 3.46 1.34 -23.27
CA SER A 25 4.19 2.12 -24.26
C SER A 25 3.72 3.58 -24.22
N TYR A 26 4.63 4.50 -24.55
CA TYR A 26 4.34 5.92 -24.68
C TYR A 26 4.77 6.43 -26.07
N SER A 27 3.97 7.30 -26.67
CA SER A 27 4.22 7.89 -27.99
C SER A 27 4.16 9.42 -27.95
N GLU A 28 5.29 10.07 -28.20
CA GLU A 28 5.39 11.54 -28.33
C GLU A 28 4.60 12.08 -29.54
N GLU A 29 4.52 11.28 -30.61
CA GLU A 29 3.76 11.65 -31.81
C GLU A 29 2.27 11.69 -31.47
N ALA A 30 1.76 10.66 -30.78
CA ALA A 30 0.36 10.63 -30.32
C ALA A 30 0.09 11.78 -29.35
N ALA A 31 1.00 12.02 -28.40
CA ALA A 31 0.89 13.14 -27.46
C ALA A 31 0.78 14.49 -28.19
N SER A 32 1.53 14.67 -29.27
CA SER A 32 1.56 15.91 -30.07
C SER A 32 0.37 16.04 -31.04
N SER A 33 -0.22 14.92 -31.47
CA SER A 33 -1.38 14.89 -32.37
C SER A 33 -2.73 14.95 -31.63
N GLY A 34 -2.72 14.84 -30.30
CA GLY A 34 -3.93 14.79 -29.47
C GLY A 34 -4.57 13.41 -29.40
N GLU A 35 -3.83 12.36 -29.76
CA GLU A 35 -4.21 10.97 -29.54
C GLU A 35 -3.74 10.49 -28.16
N PRO A 36 -4.37 9.47 -27.56
CA PRO A 36 -3.93 8.88 -26.30
C PRO A 36 -2.46 8.43 -26.41
N PRO A 37 -1.54 9.00 -25.62
CA PRO A 37 -0.12 8.74 -25.80
C PRO A 37 0.34 7.46 -25.10
N PHE A 38 -0.44 6.95 -24.13
CA PHE A 38 -0.14 5.67 -23.48
C PHE A 38 -0.94 4.53 -24.10
N THR A 39 -0.34 3.36 -24.16
CA THR A 39 -1.06 2.10 -24.38
C THR A 39 -0.62 1.07 -23.34
N LEU A 40 -1.59 0.56 -22.59
CA LEU A 40 -1.39 -0.53 -21.64
C LEU A 40 -1.55 -1.87 -22.35
N LEU A 41 -0.65 -2.80 -22.10
CA LEU A 41 -0.79 -4.20 -22.49
C LEU A 41 -1.33 -4.98 -21.29
N LEU A 42 -2.43 -5.70 -21.50
CA LEU A 42 -3.16 -6.41 -20.45
C LEU A 42 -3.02 -7.91 -20.65
N ASN A 43 -3.00 -8.66 -19.54
CA ASN A 43 -3.06 -10.13 -19.50
C ASN A 43 -2.06 -10.77 -20.48
N ASP A 44 -0.77 -10.44 -20.33
CA ASP A 44 0.32 -10.93 -21.18
C ASP A 44 0.20 -10.54 -22.67
N GLY A 45 -0.48 -9.43 -22.95
CA GLY A 45 -0.63 -8.86 -24.29
C GLY A 45 -1.81 -9.42 -25.09
N GLU A 46 -2.74 -10.12 -24.43
CA GLU A 46 -3.99 -10.56 -25.04
C GLU A 46 -4.90 -9.38 -25.40
N ASP A 47 -4.84 -8.31 -24.62
CA ASP A 47 -5.60 -7.08 -24.84
C ASP A 47 -4.71 -5.84 -24.69
N SER A 48 -5.21 -4.72 -25.21
CA SER A 48 -4.57 -3.41 -25.03
C SER A 48 -5.58 -2.31 -24.79
N MET A 49 -5.19 -1.32 -23.98
CA MET A 49 -6.03 -0.17 -23.64
C MET A 49 -5.25 1.13 -23.83
N PRO A 50 -5.63 1.98 -24.79
CA PRO A 50 -5.06 3.32 -24.90
C PRO A 50 -5.61 4.24 -23.81
N CYS A 51 -4.79 5.15 -23.28
CA CYS A 51 -5.23 6.17 -22.34
C CYS A 51 -4.46 7.48 -22.46
N ASP A 52 -5.13 8.59 -22.12
CA ASP A 52 -4.55 9.93 -22.15
C ASP A 52 -3.59 10.18 -20.99
N VAL A 53 -3.95 9.61 -19.83
CA VAL A 53 -3.29 9.81 -18.54
C VAL A 53 -3.05 8.45 -17.89
N LEU A 54 -1.89 8.30 -17.24
CA LEU A 54 -1.49 7.09 -16.55
C LEU A 54 -1.08 7.37 -15.11
N ILE A 55 -1.79 6.81 -14.14
CA ILE A 55 -1.42 6.87 -12.72
C ILE A 55 -0.91 5.51 -12.27
N ASN A 56 0.35 5.41 -11.85
CA ASN A 56 0.91 4.21 -11.25
C ASN A 56 0.72 4.23 -9.73
N ALA A 57 -0.32 3.55 -9.26
CA ALA A 57 -0.61 3.30 -7.85
C ALA A 57 -0.49 1.80 -7.50
N ALA A 58 0.45 1.08 -8.12
CA ALA A 58 0.56 -0.39 -8.02
C ALA A 58 1.14 -0.92 -6.70
N GLY A 59 1.25 -0.09 -5.65
CA GLY A 59 1.65 -0.49 -4.31
C GLY A 59 3.01 -1.20 -4.28
N LEU A 60 3.03 -2.47 -3.85
CA LEU A 60 4.25 -3.29 -3.79
C LEU A 60 4.95 -3.43 -5.15
N HIS A 61 4.21 -3.29 -6.24
CA HIS A 61 4.71 -3.42 -7.61
C HIS A 61 4.98 -2.07 -8.29
N ALA A 62 4.84 -0.93 -7.59
CA ALA A 62 4.97 0.39 -8.20
C ALA A 62 6.32 0.59 -8.93
N THR A 63 7.44 0.22 -8.30
CA THR A 63 8.77 0.25 -8.93
C THR A 63 8.83 -0.64 -10.18
N HIS A 64 8.30 -1.86 -10.09
CA HIS A 64 8.30 -2.80 -11.21
C HIS A 64 7.46 -2.27 -12.39
N PHE A 65 6.28 -1.72 -12.09
CA PHE A 65 5.38 -1.14 -13.09
C PHE A 65 6.05 -0.01 -13.87
N SER A 66 6.71 0.93 -13.18
CA SER A 66 7.44 2.01 -13.87
C SER A 66 8.54 1.48 -14.77
N LYS A 67 9.27 0.45 -14.34
CA LYS A 67 10.32 -0.21 -15.14
C LYS A 67 9.80 -0.94 -16.39
N LEU A 68 8.48 -1.08 -16.57
CA LEU A 68 7.91 -1.63 -17.81
C LEU A 68 8.08 -0.68 -19.01
N TRP A 69 8.29 0.62 -18.77
CA TRP A 69 8.34 1.63 -19.85
C TRP A 69 9.26 2.82 -19.59
N LEU A 70 9.62 3.07 -18.33
CA LEU A 70 10.63 4.05 -17.95
C LEU A 70 12.00 3.38 -17.80
N GLU A 71 13.03 4.11 -18.20
CA GLU A 71 14.43 3.75 -17.98
C GLU A 71 15.04 4.68 -16.93
N ASP A 72 15.73 4.09 -15.96
CA ASP A 72 16.45 4.83 -14.93
C ASP A 72 17.60 5.63 -15.57
N SER A 73 17.70 6.92 -15.27
CA SER A 73 18.62 7.85 -15.92
C SER A 73 18.96 9.04 -15.01
N ASP A 74 19.84 9.93 -15.47
CA ASP A 74 20.19 11.15 -14.72
C ASP A 74 18.98 12.08 -14.50
N THR A 75 17.90 11.92 -15.27
CA THR A 75 16.69 12.77 -15.25
C THR A 75 15.44 12.04 -14.75
N VAL A 76 15.48 10.72 -14.66
CA VAL A 76 14.37 9.85 -14.22
C VAL A 76 14.94 8.89 -13.21
N HIS A 77 14.59 9.04 -11.93
CA HIS A 77 15.05 8.17 -10.86
C HIS A 77 13.89 7.28 -10.40
N ILE A 78 14.01 5.96 -10.59
CA ILE A 78 12.98 5.01 -10.14
C ILE A 78 13.43 4.37 -8.82
N PRO A 79 12.75 4.66 -7.69
CA PRO A 79 13.11 4.12 -6.38
C PRO A 79 13.22 2.59 -6.36
N THR A 80 14.19 2.06 -5.63
CA THR A 80 14.27 0.62 -5.35
C THR A 80 13.33 0.27 -4.20
N THR A 81 12.42 -0.68 -4.43
CA THR A 81 11.52 -1.16 -3.38
C THR A 81 12.06 -2.43 -2.72
N ARG A 82 12.04 -2.45 -1.40
CA ARG A 82 12.29 -3.57 -0.49
C ARG A 82 11.01 -3.87 0.27
N PHE A 83 10.88 -5.08 0.82
CA PHE A 83 9.62 -5.52 1.42
C PHE A 83 9.76 -5.86 2.91
N VAL A 84 8.89 -5.26 3.73
CA VAL A 84 8.79 -5.58 5.16
C VAL A 84 7.41 -6.16 5.43
N LYS A 85 7.36 -7.45 5.75
CA LYS A 85 6.17 -8.13 6.22
C LYS A 85 5.89 -7.77 7.67
N GLY A 86 4.63 -7.53 7.97
CA GLY A 86 4.09 -7.32 9.30
C GLY A 86 3.05 -8.36 9.61
N ASN A 87 3.34 -9.21 10.59
CA ASN A 87 2.47 -10.28 11.04
C ASN A 87 1.56 -9.79 12.17
N TYR A 88 0.34 -10.30 12.22
CA TYR A 88 -0.63 -10.00 13.27
C TYR A 88 -1.12 -11.28 13.95
N PHE A 89 -1.27 -11.18 15.26
CA PHE A 89 -1.93 -12.17 16.08
C PHE A 89 -3.20 -11.58 16.67
N LYS A 90 -4.22 -12.39 16.87
CA LYS A 90 -5.45 -11.98 17.58
C LYS A 90 -5.56 -12.71 18.91
N LEU A 91 -6.26 -12.06 19.84
CA LEU A 91 -6.62 -12.67 21.11
C LEU A 91 -7.79 -13.63 20.91
N LYS A 92 -7.68 -14.85 21.44
CA LYS A 92 -8.75 -15.84 21.43
C LYS A 92 -10.01 -15.31 22.10
N SER A 93 -11.16 -15.69 21.55
CA SER A 93 -12.47 -15.26 22.06
C SER A 93 -12.67 -15.65 23.53
N GLY A 94 -13.31 -14.77 24.31
CA GLY A 94 -13.64 -15.01 25.71
C GLY A 94 -12.57 -14.57 26.71
N ILE A 95 -11.39 -14.17 26.24
CA ILE A 95 -10.35 -13.57 27.08
C ILE A 95 -10.62 -12.07 27.20
N LYS A 96 -10.68 -11.57 28.43
CA LYS A 96 -10.96 -10.17 28.70
C LYS A 96 -9.69 -9.32 28.54
N PHE A 97 -9.72 -8.40 27.59
CA PHE A 97 -8.67 -7.39 27.45
C PHE A 97 -8.83 -6.26 28.48
N PRO A 98 -7.76 -5.85 29.20
CA PRO A 98 -7.89 -4.88 30.29
C PRO A 98 -7.92 -3.42 29.84
N PHE A 99 -7.57 -3.09 28.59
CA PHE A 99 -7.52 -1.71 28.10
C PHE A 99 -8.75 -1.33 27.27
N LYS A 100 -9.05 -0.02 27.22
CA LYS A 100 -10.16 0.57 26.45
C LYS A 100 -9.69 1.44 25.28
N SER A 101 -8.38 1.49 25.07
CA SER A 101 -7.71 2.35 24.10
C SER A 101 -6.66 1.53 23.36
N LEU A 102 -6.22 2.04 22.21
CA LEU A 102 -5.07 1.48 21.51
C LEU A 102 -3.81 1.62 22.39
N VAL A 103 -2.92 0.64 22.33
CA VAL A 103 -1.66 0.64 23.09
C VAL A 103 -0.49 0.63 22.12
N TYR A 104 0.32 1.69 22.18
CA TYR A 104 1.51 1.91 21.36
C TYR A 104 2.75 1.88 22.27
N PRO A 105 3.44 0.74 22.44
CA PRO A 105 4.75 0.67 23.08
C PRO A 105 5.79 1.54 22.37
N GLN A 106 6.93 1.76 23.02
CA GLN A 106 8.04 2.48 22.39
C GLN A 106 8.53 1.75 21.14
N PRO A 107 8.86 2.49 20.05
CA PRO A 107 9.40 1.89 18.83
C PRO A 107 10.70 1.11 19.05
N THR A 108 10.86 0.03 18.29
CA THR A 108 12.11 -0.72 18.15
C THR A 108 12.82 -0.37 16.83
N ALA A 109 14.01 -0.91 16.59
CA ALA A 109 14.78 -0.63 15.37
C ALA A 109 14.11 -1.11 14.07
N THR A 110 13.16 -2.04 14.13
CA THR A 110 12.50 -2.65 12.95
C THR A 110 11.00 -2.33 12.85
N GLY A 111 10.45 -1.54 13.77
CA GLY A 111 9.04 -1.18 13.75
C GLY A 111 8.61 -0.44 15.02
N LEU A 112 7.32 -0.13 15.12
CA LEU A 112 6.81 0.63 16.26
C LEU A 112 6.64 -0.22 17.56
N GLY A 113 7.03 -1.49 17.55
CA GLY A 113 6.67 -2.47 18.58
C GLY A 113 5.30 -3.09 18.32
N THR A 114 4.98 -4.21 18.98
CA THR A 114 3.72 -4.93 18.77
C THR A 114 2.55 -4.15 19.39
N HIS A 115 1.92 -3.31 18.56
CA HIS A 115 0.82 -2.46 18.99
C HIS A 115 -0.45 -3.27 19.19
N CYS A 116 -1.32 -2.73 20.03
CA CYS A 116 -2.62 -3.31 20.27
C CYS A 116 -3.70 -2.47 19.60
N THR A 117 -4.42 -3.09 18.67
CA THR A 117 -5.55 -2.48 17.97
C THR A 117 -6.86 -3.18 18.31
N LEU A 118 -7.92 -2.37 18.38
CA LEU A 118 -9.28 -2.83 18.60
C LEU A 118 -10.03 -2.80 17.27
N SER A 119 -10.75 -3.86 16.94
CA SER A 119 -11.73 -3.82 15.87
C SER A 119 -12.84 -2.81 16.19
N LEU A 120 -13.52 -2.33 15.16
CA LEU A 120 -14.62 -1.36 15.29
C LEU A 120 -15.80 -1.89 16.15
N ASP A 121 -16.00 -3.21 16.19
CA ASP A 121 -17.01 -3.83 17.06
C ASP A 121 -16.54 -3.99 18.52
N GLY A 122 -15.29 -3.64 18.83
CA GLY A 122 -14.67 -3.72 20.14
C GLY A 122 -14.45 -5.14 20.65
N LYS A 123 -14.64 -6.18 19.83
CA LYS A 123 -14.61 -7.59 20.24
C LYS A 123 -13.35 -8.32 19.82
N ALA A 124 -12.77 -7.96 18.69
CA ALA A 124 -11.52 -8.55 18.23
C ALA A 124 -10.36 -7.64 18.60
N LEU A 125 -9.44 -8.21 19.36
CA LEU A 125 -8.20 -7.55 19.73
C LEU A 125 -7.08 -8.12 18.89
N LYS A 126 -6.33 -7.24 18.23
CA LYS A 126 -5.22 -7.60 17.38
C LYS A 126 -3.92 -7.00 17.90
N PHE A 127 -2.86 -7.77 17.75
CA PHE A 127 -1.51 -7.43 18.13
C PHE A 127 -0.64 -7.42 16.89
N GLY A 128 0.18 -6.38 16.74
CA GLY A 128 1.09 -6.23 15.62
C GLY A 128 0.97 -4.85 14.95
N PRO A 129 1.62 -4.67 13.80
CA PRO A 129 2.47 -5.66 13.15
C PRO A 129 3.86 -5.76 13.83
N ASN A 130 4.51 -6.92 13.71
CA ASN A 130 5.97 -7.00 13.83
C ASN A 130 6.65 -6.46 12.54
N GLY A 131 7.97 -6.64 12.43
CA GLY A 131 8.72 -6.29 11.22
C GLY A 131 9.67 -7.40 10.79
N GLU A 132 9.38 -8.02 9.65
CA GLU A 132 10.16 -9.09 9.03
C GLU A 132 10.58 -8.67 7.62
N TRP A 133 11.89 -8.50 7.39
CA TRP A 133 12.41 -8.22 6.05
C TRP A 133 12.29 -9.46 5.17
N LEU A 134 11.62 -9.32 4.03
CA LEU A 134 11.52 -10.36 3.02
C LEU A 134 12.75 -10.32 2.09
N PRO A 135 13.11 -11.46 1.47
CA PRO A 135 14.18 -11.49 0.47
C PRO A 135 13.77 -10.68 -0.78
N ASP A 136 14.77 -10.23 -1.54
CA ASP A 136 14.57 -9.35 -2.70
C ASP A 136 13.83 -10.05 -3.86
N ASP A 137 13.91 -11.38 -3.93
CA ASP A 137 13.28 -12.25 -4.91
C ASP A 137 11.95 -12.88 -4.42
N VAL A 138 11.36 -12.31 -3.36
CA VAL A 138 10.08 -12.82 -2.82
C VAL A 138 8.97 -12.78 -3.87
N ASP A 139 8.21 -13.87 -3.95
CA ASP A 139 6.99 -13.92 -4.76
C ASP A 139 5.84 -13.25 -3.99
N LEU A 140 5.52 -12.02 -4.38
CA LEU A 140 4.45 -11.23 -3.78
C LEU A 140 3.04 -11.68 -4.20
N ASP A 141 2.93 -12.49 -5.24
CA ASP A 141 1.68 -13.06 -5.75
C ASP A 141 1.38 -14.43 -5.10
N ASP A 142 2.35 -15.09 -4.46
CA ASP A 142 2.14 -16.34 -3.70
C ASP A 142 1.46 -16.07 -2.34
N PHE A 143 0.29 -16.66 -2.13
CA PHE A 143 -0.43 -16.60 -0.85
C PHE A 143 0.40 -17.07 0.34
N LYS A 144 1.39 -17.96 0.12
CA LYS A 144 2.30 -18.43 1.19
C LYS A 144 3.12 -17.31 1.77
N THR A 145 3.48 -16.30 0.98
CA THR A 145 4.22 -15.12 1.44
C THR A 145 3.46 -14.40 2.56
N TYR A 146 2.13 -14.49 2.58
CA TYR A 146 1.27 -13.83 3.58
C TYR A 146 0.88 -14.74 4.76
N GLN A 147 1.32 -15.99 4.81
CA GLN A 147 1.03 -16.88 5.94
C GLN A 147 1.78 -16.43 7.19
N VAL A 148 1.06 -16.34 8.31
CA VAL A 148 1.65 -16.04 9.62
C VAL A 148 2.12 -17.35 10.25
N ASP A 149 3.41 -17.44 10.58
CA ASP A 149 3.96 -18.61 11.26
C ASP A 149 3.47 -18.65 12.72
N PRO A 150 2.72 -19.70 13.15
CA PRO A 150 2.30 -19.83 14.54
C PRO A 150 3.45 -19.83 15.55
N ALA A 151 4.67 -20.21 15.16
CA ALA A 151 5.84 -20.18 16.03
C ALA A 151 6.23 -18.75 16.46
N MET A 152 5.85 -17.73 15.69
CA MET A 152 6.04 -16.32 16.06
C MET A 152 5.21 -15.90 17.28
N ALA A 153 4.24 -16.71 17.74
CA ALA A 153 3.48 -16.37 18.93
C ALA A 153 4.39 -16.09 20.15
N ALA A 154 5.53 -16.79 20.26
CA ALA A 154 6.50 -16.60 21.34
C ALA A 154 7.02 -15.16 21.43
N GLU A 155 7.48 -14.56 20.32
CA GLU A 155 7.96 -13.17 20.32
C GLU A 155 6.82 -12.16 20.59
N PHE A 156 5.59 -12.49 20.19
CA PHE A 156 4.43 -11.66 20.51
C PHE A 156 4.11 -11.69 22.00
N TYR A 157 4.15 -12.85 22.66
CA TYR A 157 3.97 -12.93 24.12
C TYR A 157 4.99 -12.07 24.85
N ASP A 158 6.26 -12.18 24.48
CA ASP A 158 7.34 -11.42 25.10
C ASP A 158 7.09 -9.91 24.95
N SER A 159 6.79 -9.44 23.74
CA SER A 159 6.55 -8.01 23.48
C SER A 159 5.26 -7.48 24.12
N ILE A 160 4.18 -8.26 24.14
CA ILE A 160 2.90 -7.81 24.72
C ILE A 160 2.99 -7.75 26.25
N ARG A 161 3.76 -8.64 26.87
CA ARG A 161 3.92 -8.69 28.34
C ARG A 161 4.62 -7.48 28.93
N ASP A 162 5.34 -6.70 28.13
CA ASP A 162 5.91 -5.42 28.56
C ASP A 162 4.82 -4.43 29.03
N TYR A 163 3.63 -4.48 28.43
CA TYR A 163 2.50 -3.62 28.82
C TYR A 163 1.30 -4.40 29.38
N TRP A 164 1.19 -5.70 29.11
CA TRP A 164 0.18 -6.59 29.70
C TRP A 164 0.83 -7.84 30.32
N PRO A 165 1.46 -7.73 31.51
CA PRO A 165 2.17 -8.84 32.14
C PRO A 165 1.30 -10.08 32.40
N ASP A 166 0.01 -9.87 32.68
CA ASP A 166 -0.96 -10.93 32.98
C ASP A 166 -1.59 -11.55 31.70
N LEU A 167 -1.01 -11.34 30.51
CA LEU A 167 -1.44 -11.99 29.27
C LEU A 167 -1.41 -13.53 29.46
N PRO A 168 -2.57 -14.23 29.37
CA PRO A 168 -2.61 -15.67 29.59
C PRO A 168 -1.78 -16.41 28.54
N ASP A 169 -1.12 -17.49 28.93
CA ASP A 169 -0.48 -18.40 27.98
C ASP A 169 -1.52 -18.99 27.01
N ASP A 170 -1.06 -19.34 25.81
CA ASP A 170 -1.88 -19.93 24.74
C ASP A 170 -3.16 -19.12 24.39
N SER A 171 -3.16 -17.81 24.62
CA SER A 171 -4.25 -16.88 24.32
C SER A 171 -4.18 -16.22 22.95
N LEU A 172 -3.05 -16.31 22.25
CA LEU A 172 -2.85 -15.74 20.93
C LEU A 172 -3.08 -16.80 19.84
N GLU A 173 -3.61 -16.36 18.71
CA GLU A 173 -3.73 -17.15 17.49
C GLU A 173 -3.30 -16.31 16.27
N PRO A 174 -2.62 -16.91 15.27
CA PRO A 174 -2.30 -16.21 14.03
C PRO A 174 -3.54 -15.61 13.38
N ASP A 175 -3.43 -14.40 12.85
CA ASP A 175 -4.54 -13.73 12.17
C ASP A 175 -4.20 -13.51 10.68
N TYR A 176 -3.53 -12.42 10.33
CA TYR A 176 -3.13 -12.09 8.97
C TYR A 176 -1.76 -11.42 8.95
N SER A 177 -1.22 -11.20 7.76
CA SER A 177 -0.06 -10.33 7.57
C SER A 177 -0.31 -9.33 6.45
N GLY A 178 0.46 -8.25 6.44
CA GLY A 178 0.55 -7.31 5.32
C GLY A 178 2.00 -6.98 5.01
N ILE A 179 2.28 -6.50 3.82
CA ILE A 179 3.64 -6.15 3.38
C ILE A 179 3.71 -4.65 3.12
N ARG A 180 4.77 -4.01 3.58
CA ARG A 180 5.07 -2.59 3.36
C ARG A 180 6.10 -2.45 2.23
N PRO A 181 5.86 -1.59 1.23
CA PRO A 181 6.87 -1.22 0.24
C PRO A 181 7.80 -0.18 0.85
N LYS A 182 9.03 -0.59 1.19
CA LYS A 182 10.08 0.29 1.70
C LYS A 182 10.93 0.78 0.55
N ILE A 183 11.19 2.07 0.47
CA ILE A 183 12.12 2.67 -0.48
C ILE A 183 13.25 3.40 0.26
N ASP A 184 14.37 3.62 -0.40
CA ASP A 184 15.61 4.13 0.21
C ASP A 184 15.54 5.64 0.53
N GLU A 185 14.59 6.34 -0.07
CA GLU A 185 14.37 7.79 0.05
C GLU A 185 13.86 8.20 1.44
N GLY A 186 13.38 7.25 2.24
CA GLY A 186 12.97 7.47 3.63
C GLY A 186 11.61 8.14 3.81
N ASP A 187 10.92 8.48 2.73
CA ASP A 187 9.54 9.00 2.70
C ASP A 187 8.84 8.54 1.40
N PHE A 188 7.55 8.83 1.25
CA PHE A 188 6.81 8.61 0.01
C PHE A 188 7.45 9.37 -1.16
N VAL A 189 7.45 8.77 -2.34
CA VAL A 189 7.82 9.47 -3.58
C VAL A 189 6.60 9.51 -4.49
N ILE A 190 6.15 10.72 -4.81
CA ILE A 190 5.11 10.99 -5.81
C ILE A 190 5.78 11.83 -6.89
N ASP A 191 5.93 11.27 -8.09
CA ASP A 191 6.74 11.86 -9.16
C ASP A 191 6.06 11.68 -10.52
N ASP A 192 6.18 12.67 -11.40
CA ASP A 192 5.69 12.61 -12.78
C ASP A 192 6.76 12.16 -13.78
N HIS A 193 8.03 12.05 -13.34
CA HIS A 193 9.19 11.68 -14.16
C HIS A 193 9.35 12.55 -15.41
N GLY A 194 8.92 13.81 -15.34
CA GLY A 194 8.96 14.75 -16.47
C GLY A 194 7.79 14.66 -17.44
N TYR A 195 6.77 13.85 -17.13
CA TYR A 195 5.53 13.71 -17.91
C TYR A 195 4.35 14.46 -17.25
N THR A 196 4.60 15.68 -16.78
CA THR A 196 3.61 16.56 -16.14
C THR A 196 2.32 16.63 -16.96
N GLY A 197 1.17 16.54 -16.30
CA GLY A 197 -0.15 16.53 -16.96
C GLY A 197 -0.55 15.19 -17.60
N LYS A 198 0.33 14.19 -17.63
CA LYS A 198 0.12 12.91 -18.33
C LYS A 198 0.39 11.69 -17.46
N HIS A 199 1.35 11.76 -16.55
CA HIS A 199 1.70 10.62 -15.71
C HIS A 199 2.08 11.04 -14.29
N VAL A 200 1.75 10.17 -13.33
CA VAL A 200 2.26 10.23 -11.95
C VAL A 200 2.49 8.80 -11.46
N SER A 201 3.60 8.57 -10.77
CA SER A 201 3.90 7.33 -10.04
C SER A 201 3.98 7.56 -8.55
N LEU A 202 3.45 6.62 -7.77
CA LEU A 202 3.45 6.63 -6.31
C LEU A 202 4.29 5.46 -5.80
N TYR A 203 5.42 5.74 -5.16
CA TYR A 203 6.33 4.74 -4.61
C TYR A 203 6.39 4.81 -3.09
N GLY A 204 6.62 3.64 -2.49
CA GLY A 204 6.87 3.56 -1.05
C GLY A 204 5.71 4.00 -0.17
N ILE A 205 4.46 3.97 -0.69
CA ILE A 205 3.26 4.35 0.08
C ILE A 205 2.98 3.29 1.16
N GLU A 206 3.75 3.33 2.23
CA GLU A 206 3.58 2.56 3.45
C GLU A 206 2.74 3.32 4.48
N SER A 207 2.85 3.02 5.78
CA SER A 207 2.21 3.85 6.82
C SER A 207 2.84 5.24 6.87
N PRO A 208 2.06 6.34 6.90
CA PRO A 208 0.61 6.44 7.16
C PRO A 208 -0.26 6.64 5.89
N GLY A 209 0.01 5.93 4.79
CA GLY A 209 -0.61 6.14 3.47
C GLY A 209 -2.13 6.00 3.43
N LEU A 210 -2.74 5.18 4.29
CA LEU A 210 -4.20 5.15 4.43
C LEU A 210 -4.74 6.49 4.96
N THR A 211 -4.14 7.02 6.02
CA THR A 211 -4.53 8.30 6.62
C THR A 211 -4.27 9.46 5.66
N ALA A 212 -3.16 9.40 4.91
CA ALA A 212 -2.78 10.42 3.93
C ALA A 212 -3.47 10.25 2.56
N SER A 213 -4.34 9.26 2.37
CA SER A 213 -4.82 8.86 1.03
C SER A 213 -5.51 9.97 0.23
N LEU A 214 -6.30 10.83 0.88
CA LEU A 214 -6.96 11.95 0.20
C LEU A 214 -5.97 13.06 -0.17
N ALA A 215 -5.03 13.40 0.72
CA ALA A 215 -3.97 14.37 0.43
C ALA A 215 -3.02 13.87 -0.68
N ILE A 216 -2.76 12.55 -0.73
CA ILE A 216 -2.03 11.92 -1.83
C ILE A 216 -2.79 12.10 -3.15
N ALA A 217 -4.12 11.94 -3.15
CA ALA A 217 -4.92 12.16 -4.35
C ALA A 217 -4.87 13.63 -4.82
N GLU A 218 -4.84 14.60 -3.90
CA GLU A 218 -4.64 16.03 -4.22
C GLU A 218 -3.29 16.28 -4.91
N GLU A 219 -2.19 15.77 -4.35
CA GLU A 219 -0.85 15.91 -4.96
C GLU A 219 -0.78 15.26 -6.35
N VAL A 220 -1.47 14.14 -6.55
CA VAL A 220 -1.57 13.49 -7.87
C VAL A 220 -2.30 14.39 -8.87
N LEU A 221 -3.43 15.00 -8.47
CA LEU A 221 -4.18 15.92 -9.33
C LEU A 221 -3.37 17.17 -9.70
N ASP A 222 -2.61 17.72 -8.74
CA ASP A 222 -1.75 18.88 -8.97
C ASP A 222 -0.67 18.58 -10.02
N LYS A 223 0.00 17.41 -9.94
CA LYS A 223 0.98 16.98 -10.95
C LYS A 223 0.35 16.67 -12.32
N LEU A 224 -0.91 16.26 -12.32
CA LEU A 224 -1.68 16.09 -13.55
C LEU A 224 -2.28 17.40 -14.08
N GLU A 225 -2.04 18.52 -13.41
CA GLU A 225 -2.63 19.83 -13.72
C GLU A 225 -4.16 19.80 -13.84
N MET A 226 -4.79 18.88 -13.11
CA MET A 226 -6.23 18.68 -13.09
C MET A 226 -6.86 19.50 -11.96
N LYS A 227 -8.04 20.07 -12.23
CA LYS A 227 -8.84 20.76 -11.21
C LYS A 227 -10.04 19.93 -10.86
N THR A 228 -10.34 19.81 -9.58
CA THR A 228 -11.62 19.27 -9.14
C THR A 228 -12.72 20.33 -9.31
N GLU A 229 -13.92 19.92 -9.73
CA GLU A 229 -15.08 20.81 -9.77
C GLU A 229 -15.59 21.13 -8.34
N GLU A 230 -15.41 20.19 -7.41
CA GLU A 230 -15.65 20.33 -5.98
C GLU A 230 -14.39 19.91 -5.18
N PRO A 231 -14.05 20.59 -4.07
CA PRO A 231 -12.91 20.18 -3.24
C PRO A 231 -13.14 18.78 -2.65
N LEU A 232 -12.07 18.00 -2.53
CA LEU A 232 -12.14 16.69 -1.87
C LEU A 232 -12.67 16.85 -0.44
N PRO A 233 -13.41 15.87 0.10
CA PRO A 233 -13.93 15.95 1.45
C PRO A 233 -12.78 16.17 2.44
N GLU A 234 -12.91 17.20 3.29
CA GLU A 234 -11.87 17.53 4.27
C GLU A 234 -11.56 16.30 5.14
N THR A 235 -10.27 16.00 5.30
CA THR A 235 -9.83 15.00 6.28
C THR A 235 -10.24 15.49 7.66
N VAL A 236 -11.12 14.74 8.32
CA VAL A 236 -11.50 15.02 9.70
C VAL A 236 -10.27 14.79 10.57
N GLU A 237 -9.68 15.87 11.10
CA GLU A 237 -8.60 15.83 12.11
C GLU A 237 -9.01 15.12 13.40
#